data_AF-Q0DR25-F1
#
_entry.id   AF-Q0DR25-F1
#
_cell.length_a   1.000
_cell.length_b   1.000
_cell.length_c   1.000
_cell.angle_alpha   90.00
_cell.angle_beta   90.00
_cell.angle_gamma   90.00
#
_symmetry.space_group_name_H-M   'P 1'
#
loop_
_entity.id
_entity.type
_entity.pdbx_description
1 polymer ?
#
loop_
_entity_poly.entity_id
_entity_poly.type
_entity_poly.pdbx_seq_one_letter_code
_entity_poly.pdbx_strand_id
1 'polypeptide(L)'
;MADSTARTVKDVNPHEFVKAYSAHLKRSGKMELPEWVDIVKTARFKELPPYDPDWYYTRAASIARKIYLRQGIGVGGFQKIYGGRQRNGSR
;
A
#
# COMPACT_ATOMS: atom_id res chain seq x y z
N MET A 1 9.50 33.04 -12.18
CA MET A 1 8.63 32.25 -11.29
C MET A 1 9.26 30.87 -11.22
N ALA A 2 9.87 30.51 -10.09
CA ALA A 2 10.53 29.21 -9.96
C ALA A 2 9.45 28.12 -9.97
N ASP A 3 9.38 27.36 -11.06
CA ASP A 3 8.58 26.15 -11.15
C ASP A 3 9.08 25.21 -10.05
N SER A 4 8.22 24.92 -9.07
CA SER A 4 8.57 24.12 -7.91
C SER A 4 8.71 22.67 -8.35
N THR A 5 9.86 22.31 -8.91
CA THR A 5 10.20 20.92 -9.24
C THR A 5 10.06 20.10 -7.96
N ALA A 6 9.08 19.18 -7.89
CA ALA A 6 8.98 18.25 -6.78
C ALA A 6 10.26 17.41 -6.73
N ARG A 7 11.04 17.50 -5.65
CA ARG A 7 12.35 16.83 -5.53
C ARG A 7 12.28 15.56 -4.69
N THR A 8 11.28 15.44 -3.82
CA THR A 8 11.18 14.35 -2.84
C THR A 8 9.78 13.74 -2.79
N VAL A 9 9.67 12.57 -2.17
CA VAL A 9 8.39 11.84 -1.97
C VAL A 9 7.38 12.66 -1.14
N LYS A 10 7.85 13.68 -0.42
CA LYS A 10 7.00 14.58 0.39
C LYS A 10 6.29 15.64 -0.46
N ASP A 11 6.84 15.96 -1.62
CA ASP A 11 6.39 17.07 -2.47
C ASP A 11 5.35 16.64 -3.51
N VAL A 12 5.10 15.33 -3.61
CA VAL A 12 4.19 14.72 -4.59
C VAL A 12 2.90 14.23 -3.92
N ASN A 13 1.81 14.24 -4.70
CA ASN A 13 0.55 13.70 -4.23
C ASN A 13 0.72 12.22 -3.82
N PRO A 14 0.29 11.82 -2.60
CA PRO A 14 0.43 10.45 -2.12
C PRO A 14 -0.20 9.40 -3.04
N HIS A 15 -1.36 9.70 -3.64
CA HIS A 15 -2.09 8.76 -4.49
C HIS A 15 -1.38 8.54 -5.82
N GLU A 16 -0.91 9.62 -6.44
CA GLU A 16 -0.18 9.56 -7.70
C GLU A 16 1.15 8.82 -7.53
N PHE A 17 1.88 9.12 -6.46
CA PHE A 17 3.14 8.43 -6.15
C PHE A 17 2.93 6.92 -5.98
N VAL A 18 1.94 6.50 -5.18
CA VAL A 18 1.68 5.07 -4.93
C VAL A 18 1.31 4.36 -6.22
N LYS A 19 0.49 4.97 -7.08
CA LYS A 19 0.10 4.41 -8.39
C LYS A 19 1.30 4.28 -9.34
N ALA A 20 2.13 5.31 -9.42
CA ALA A 20 3.32 5.28 -10.28
C ALA A 20 4.35 4.24 -9.78
N TYR A 21 4.53 4.16 -8.47
CA TYR A 21 5.49 3.24 -7.87
C TYR A 21 5.02 1.78 -7.91
N SER A 22 3.71 1.51 -7.76
CA SER A 22 3.18 0.15 -7.96
C SER A 22 3.39 -0.33 -9.40
N ALA A 23 3.16 0.54 -10.40
CA ALA A 23 3.43 0.24 -11.80
C ALA A 23 4.93 0.03 -12.08
N HIS A 24 5.81 0.74 -11.36
CA HIS A 24 7.25 0.50 -11.44
C HIS A 24 7.63 -0.87 -10.85
N LEU A 25 7.11 -1.22 -9.67
CA LEU A 25 7.35 -2.52 -9.04
C LEU A 25 6.91 -3.69 -9.96
N LYS A 26 5.72 -3.58 -10.55
CA LYS A 26 5.21 -4.59 -11.48
C LYS A 26 6.11 -4.76 -12.70
N ARG A 27 6.52 -3.65 -13.33
CA ARG A 27 7.43 -3.69 -14.49
C ARG A 27 8.82 -4.20 -14.14
N SER A 28 9.28 -3.99 -12.91
CA SER A 28 10.62 -4.41 -12.50
C SER A 28 10.78 -5.93 -12.42
N GLY A 29 9.68 -6.67 -12.19
CA GLY A 29 9.71 -8.13 -12.03
C GLY A 29 10.53 -8.63 -10.83
N LYS A 30 11.03 -7.74 -9.96
CA LYS A 30 11.91 -8.10 -8.83
C LYS A 30 11.15 -8.54 -7.58
N MET A 31 9.84 -8.37 -7.57
CA MET A 31 8.99 -8.73 -6.43
C MET A 31 8.35 -10.08 -6.72
N GLU A 32 8.72 -11.09 -5.95
CA GLU A 32 8.04 -12.38 -5.99
C GLU A 32 6.69 -12.26 -5.29
N LEU A 33 5.63 -12.69 -5.98
CA LEU A 33 4.30 -12.70 -5.41
C LEU A 33 4.11 -14.02 -4.67
N PRO A 34 3.60 -13.99 -3.42
CA PRO A 34 3.18 -15.20 -2.76
C PRO A 34 2.08 -15.92 -3.56
N GLU A 35 2.09 -17.25 -3.49
CA GLU A 35 1.11 -18.10 -4.18
C GLU A 35 -0.34 -17.78 -3.79
N TRP A 36 -0.57 -17.33 -2.57
CA TRP A 36 -1.90 -17.07 -2.01
C TRP A 36 -2.49 -15.68 -2.32
N VAL A 37 -1.80 -14.83 -3.09
CA VAL A 37 -2.18 -13.41 -3.30
C VAL A 37 -3.59 -13.23 -3.90
N ASP A 38 -4.05 -14.19 -4.68
CA ASP A 38 -5.35 -14.22 -5.35
C ASP A 38 -6.51 -14.71 -4.46
N ILE A 39 -6.21 -15.48 -3.41
CA ILE A 39 -7.23 -16.10 -2.55
C ILE A 39 -7.52 -15.27 -1.29
N VAL A 40 -6.52 -14.57 -0.76
CA VAL A 40 -6.64 -13.95 0.58
C VAL A 40 -7.36 -12.61 0.57
N LYS A 41 -7.95 -12.29 1.72
CA LYS A 41 -8.37 -10.94 2.08
C LYS A 41 -7.25 -10.17 2.77
N THR A 42 -7.24 -8.84 2.63
CA THR A 42 -6.16 -7.99 3.18
C THR A 42 -6.19 -7.84 4.70
N ALA A 43 -7.32 -8.14 5.35
CA ALA A 43 -7.46 -8.08 6.80
C ALA A 43 -8.63 -8.94 7.27
N ARG A 44 -8.60 -9.39 8.54
CA ARG A 44 -9.64 -10.23 9.16
C ARG A 44 -11.06 -9.67 9.00
N PHE A 45 -11.22 -8.36 9.17
CA PHE A 45 -12.51 -7.66 9.15
C PHE A 45 -13.08 -7.39 7.76
N LYS A 46 -12.35 -7.71 6.68
CA LYS A 46 -12.87 -7.59 5.33
C LYS A 46 -13.72 -8.82 4.99
N GLU A 47 -14.84 -8.57 4.33
CA GLU A 47 -15.77 -9.61 3.86
C GLU A 47 -15.31 -10.18 2.51
N LEU A 48 -14.78 -9.33 1.63
CA LEU A 48 -14.37 -9.68 0.27
C LEU A 48 -12.86 -9.45 0.04
N PRO A 49 -12.23 -10.20 -0.88
CA PRO A 49 -10.86 -9.95 -1.32
C PRO A 49 -10.78 -8.65 -2.15
N PRO A 50 -9.56 -8.11 -2.36
CA PRO A 50 -9.35 -6.98 -3.27
C PRO A 50 -9.78 -7.32 -4.70
N TYR A 51 -10.47 -6.37 -5.35
CA TYR A 51 -10.87 -6.50 -6.76
C TYR A 51 -9.71 -6.24 -7.73
N ASP A 52 -8.73 -5.44 -7.31
CA ASP A 52 -7.55 -5.14 -8.12
C ASP A 52 -6.57 -6.31 -8.08
N PRO A 53 -6.26 -6.99 -9.21
CA PRO A 53 -5.28 -8.07 -9.23
C PRO A 53 -3.88 -7.60 -8.84
N ASP A 54 -3.57 -6.31 -9.02
CA ASP A 54 -2.29 -5.69 -8.68
C ASP A 54 -2.26 -5.13 -7.24
N TRP A 55 -3.23 -5.49 -6.39
CA TRP A 55 -3.36 -4.95 -5.04
C TRP A 55 -2.09 -5.14 -4.19
N TYR A 56 -1.33 -6.21 -4.44
CA TYR A 56 -0.10 -6.52 -3.72
C TYR A 56 1.00 -5.49 -4.01
N TYR A 57 1.15 -5.08 -5.27
CA TYR A 57 2.07 -4.01 -5.66
C TYR A 57 1.65 -2.66 -5.08
N THR A 58 0.36 -2.36 -5.10
CA THR A 58 -0.19 -1.15 -4.49
C THR A 58 0.05 -1.14 -2.97
N ARG A 59 -0.07 -2.30 -2.31
CA ARG A 59 0.24 -2.46 -0.88
C ARG A 59 1.72 -2.24 -0.60
N ALA A 60 2.60 -2.85 -1.39
CA ALA A 60 4.04 -2.69 -1.27
C ALA A 60 4.47 -1.23 -1.46
N ALA A 61 3.91 -0.55 -2.46
CA ALA A 61 4.16 0.85 -2.71
C ALA A 61 3.72 1.75 -1.55
N SER A 62 2.54 1.49 -0.97
CA SER A 62 2.05 2.22 0.21
C SER A 62 2.94 2.01 1.44
N ILE A 63 3.44 0.79 1.64
CA ILE A 63 4.38 0.45 2.72
C ILE A 63 5.69 1.19 2.53
N ALA A 64 6.31 1.10 1.35
CA ALA A 64 7.58 1.76 1.05
C ALA A 64 7.51 3.27 1.30
N ARG A 65 6.44 3.93 0.85
CA ARG A 65 6.21 5.36 1.11
C ARG A 65 6.15 5.67 2.61
N LYS A 66 5.45 4.84 3.40
CA LYS A 66 5.31 5.05 4.84
C LYS A 66 6.62 4.84 5.59
N ILE A 67 7.40 3.82 5.21
CA ILE A 67 8.76 3.62 5.76
C ILE A 67 9.63 4.84 5.49
N TYR A 68 9.59 5.38 4.26
CA TYR A 68 10.33 6.57 3.90
C TYR A 68 9.94 7.80 4.76
N LEU A 69 8.64 7.99 5.02
CA LEU A 69 8.14 9.15 5.76
C LEU A 69 8.26 9.02 7.29
N ARG A 70 8.22 7.81 7.81
CA ARG A 70 8.19 7.49 9.23
C ARG A 70 9.18 6.36 9.48
N GLN A 71 10.40 6.76 9.80
CA GLN A 71 11.47 5.81 10.13
C GLN A 71 11.12 5.06 11.43
N GLY A 72 11.53 3.78 11.50
CA GLY A 72 11.30 2.94 12.68
C GLY A 72 9.89 2.35 12.81
N ILE A 73 9.02 2.45 11.79
CA ILE A 73 7.72 1.75 11.82
C ILE A 73 7.94 0.24 11.67
N GLY A 74 7.48 -0.52 12.67
CA GLY A 74 7.40 -1.97 12.62
C GLY A 74 6.03 -2.50 12.16
N VAL A 75 5.91 -3.83 12.10
CA VAL A 75 4.71 -4.55 11.64
C VAL A 75 3.46 -4.15 12.44
N GLY A 76 3.56 -4.00 13.76
CA GLY A 76 2.44 -3.55 14.60
C GLY A 76 1.93 -2.14 14.26
N GLY A 77 2.81 -1.25 13.76
CA GLY A 77 2.41 0.06 13.25
C GLY A 77 1.60 -0.07 11.97
N PHE A 78 2.05 -0.92 11.04
CA PHE A 78 1.31 -1.22 9.81
C PHE A 78 -0.03 -1.91 10.07
N GLN A 79 -0.11 -2.77 11.08
CA GLN A 79 -1.36 -3.40 11.50
C GLN A 79 -2.40 -2.36 11.94
N LYS A 80 -1.97 -1.30 12.65
CA LYS A 80 -2.86 -0.19 13.03
C LYS A 80 -3.25 0.67 11.83
N ILE A 81 -2.30 1.03 10.97
CA ILE A 81 -2.52 1.88 9.78
C ILE A 81 -3.49 1.23 8.78
N TYR A 82 -3.34 -0.08 8.56
CA TYR A 82 -4.19 -0.85 7.66
C TYR A 82 -5.35 -1.55 8.38
N GLY A 83 -5.47 -1.30 9.69
CA GLY A 83 -6.56 -1.77 10.51
C GLY A 83 -7.87 -1.12 10.12
N GLY A 84 -8.94 -1.59 10.74
CA GLY A 84 -10.29 -1.10 10.50
C GLY A 84 -11.24 -1.71 11.52
N ARG A 85 -12.45 -1.14 11.58
CA ARG A 85 -13.49 -1.63 12.47
C ARG A 85 -14.06 -2.94 11.93
N GLN A 86 -14.19 -3.94 12.79
CA GLN A 86 -14.93 -5.16 12.49
C GLN A 86 -16.43 -4.83 12.37
N ARG A 87 -17.04 -5.20 11.25
CA ARG A 87 -18.50 -5.18 11.11
C ARG A 87 -19.06 -6.45 11.75
N ASN A 88 -19.78 -6.30 12.86
CA ASN A 88 -20.39 -7.41 13.61
C ASN A 88 -21.90 -7.57 13.32
N GLY A 89 -22.43 -6.85 12.33
CA GLY A 89 -23.86 -6.85 12.02
C GLY A 89 -24.64 -5.99 13.01
N SER A 90 -25.54 -6.60 13.77
CA SER A 90 -26.45 -5.93 14.72
C SER A 90 -25.79 -5.50 16.04
N ARG A 91 -24.45 -5.48 16.11
CA ARG A 91 -23.65 -5.08 17.27
C ARG A 91 -22.61 -4.03 16.89
#